data_AF-A0A117SND7-F1
#
_entry.id   AF-A0A117SND7-F1
#
_cell.length_a   1.000
_cell.length_b   1.000
_cell.length_c   1.000
_cell.angle_alpha   90.00
_cell.angle_beta   90.00
_cell.angle_gamma   90.00
#
_symmetry.space_group_name_H-M   'P 1'
#
loop_
_entity.id
_entity.type
_entity.pdbx_description
1 polymer ?
#
loop_
_entity_poly.entity_id
_entity_poly.type
_entity_poly.pdbx_seq_one_letter_code
_entity_poly.pdbx_strand_id
1 'polypeptide(L)'
;MPGQALVGMPYELQYVYEPTLGIWFSTVGHRGVPDIAADADPFTGVLIVLNGVLQPYLIGGTSLATPLSAGMAATVQSAVPAFTIGDLAPNLYLVYHYMPSETYVSITNVTGLETSSFFTGIPGAMFPTLGGDNGLYWAVPGMWNPVTGLGQINVYGLAQALNSLANK
;
A
#
# COMPACT_ATOMS: atom_id res chain seq x y z
N MET A 1 18.63 -8.60 9.83
CA MET A 1 18.18 -7.20 9.96
C MET A 1 17.10 -6.97 8.91
N PRO A 2 15.97 -6.32 9.22
CA PRO A 2 15.07 -5.85 8.18
C PRO A 2 15.88 -4.91 7.28
N GLY A 3 15.95 -5.18 5.98
CA GLY A 3 16.70 -4.34 5.03
C GLY A 3 17.77 -5.01 4.17
N GLN A 4 17.97 -6.33 4.21
CA GLN A 4 18.81 -7.02 3.23
C GLN A 4 18.17 -8.33 2.77
N ALA A 5 18.17 -8.54 1.45
CA ALA A 5 17.55 -9.62 0.69
C ALA A 5 17.30 -10.90 1.50
N LEU A 6 16.03 -11.18 1.78
CA LEU A 6 15.60 -12.49 2.23
C LEU A 6 15.59 -13.42 1.01
N VAL A 7 16.70 -14.15 0.87
CA VAL A 7 16.81 -15.33 0.01
C VAL A 7 15.60 -16.24 0.30
N GLY A 8 14.73 -16.42 -0.69
CA GLY A 8 13.65 -17.42 -0.64
C GLY A 8 12.25 -16.92 -0.30
N MET A 9 12.02 -15.61 -0.08
CA MET A 9 10.64 -15.11 -0.10
C MET A 9 10.20 -14.83 -1.54
N PRO A 10 9.15 -15.48 -2.04
CA PRO A 10 8.65 -15.23 -3.38
C PRO A 10 7.90 -13.90 -3.36
N TYR A 11 8.59 -12.80 -3.66
CA TYR A 11 7.94 -11.57 -4.14
C TYR A 11 7.24 -11.79 -5.51
N GLU A 12 7.26 -13.02 -6.04
CA GLU A 12 6.92 -13.42 -7.41
C GLU A 12 5.70 -14.35 -7.51
N LEU A 13 5.16 -14.88 -6.41
CA LEU A 13 3.96 -15.73 -6.45
C LEU A 13 2.71 -14.90 -6.19
N GLN A 14 2.27 -14.16 -7.21
CA GLN A 14 1.04 -13.40 -7.14
C GLN A 14 -0.09 -14.15 -7.85
N TYR A 15 -1.15 -14.41 -7.10
CA TYR A 15 -2.41 -14.91 -7.62
C TYR A 15 -3.21 -13.71 -8.13
N VAL A 16 -3.45 -13.69 -9.44
CA VAL A 16 -4.24 -12.65 -10.08
C VAL A 16 -5.60 -13.25 -10.43
N TYR A 17 -6.65 -12.52 -10.08
CA TYR A 17 -7.99 -12.86 -10.49
C TYR A 17 -8.24 -12.36 -11.91
N GLU A 18 -8.65 -13.25 -12.80
CA GLU A 18 -9.15 -12.89 -14.12
C GLU A 18 -10.69 -12.82 -14.10
N PRO A 19 -11.27 -11.62 -14.26
CA PRO A 19 -12.71 -11.43 -14.19
C PRO A 19 -13.46 -12.09 -15.36
N THR A 20 -12.85 -12.14 -16.55
CA THR A 20 -13.49 -12.64 -17.77
C THR A 20 -13.67 -14.15 -17.75
N LEU A 21 -12.68 -14.87 -17.21
CA LEU A 21 -12.74 -16.33 -17.08
C LEU A 21 -13.21 -16.80 -15.69
N GLY A 22 -13.26 -15.91 -14.69
CA GLY A 22 -13.66 -16.27 -13.32
C GLY A 22 -12.66 -17.21 -12.63
N ILE A 23 -11.39 -17.14 -13.02
CA ILE A 23 -10.32 -18.02 -12.53
C ILE A 23 -9.18 -17.22 -11.90
N TRP A 24 -8.38 -17.91 -11.09
CA TRP A 24 -7.13 -17.40 -10.55
C TRP A 24 -5.96 -17.95 -11.34
N PHE A 25 -5.03 -17.10 -11.73
CA PHE A 25 -3.75 -17.51 -12.32
C PHE A 25 -2.59 -17.07 -11.44
N SER A 26 -1.52 -17.85 -11.44
CA SER A 26 -0.26 -17.48 -10.77
C SER A 26 0.70 -16.89 -11.80
N THR A 27 1.37 -15.80 -11.45
CA THR A 27 2.48 -15.28 -12.26
C THR A 27 3.66 -16.24 -12.21
N VAL A 28 3.98 -16.89 -13.33
CA VAL A 28 5.11 -17.83 -13.40
C VAL A 28 6.41 -17.05 -13.63
N GLY A 29 7.15 -16.79 -12.55
CA GLY A 29 8.52 -16.25 -12.61
C GLY A 29 8.66 -14.77 -12.99
N HIS A 30 7.62 -13.96 -12.82
CA HIS A 30 7.66 -12.51 -13.07
C HIS A 30 7.18 -11.71 -11.86
N ARG A 31 7.78 -10.53 -11.66
CA ARG A 31 7.39 -9.56 -10.63
C ARG A 31 6.14 -8.81 -11.04
N GLY A 32 5.03 -8.98 -10.34
CA GLY A 32 3.83 -8.19 -10.62
C GLY A 32 3.92 -6.77 -10.07
N VAL A 33 3.08 -5.91 -10.63
CA VAL A 33 3.08 -4.46 -10.40
C VAL A 33 1.66 -3.93 -10.25
N PRO A 34 1.44 -2.86 -9.48
CA PRO A 34 2.40 -2.21 -8.55
C PRO A 34 2.50 -2.96 -7.21
N ASP A 35 3.39 -2.52 -6.30
CA ASP A 35 3.41 -3.05 -4.92
C ASP A 35 2.39 -2.37 -4.01
N ILE A 36 2.19 -1.07 -4.22
CA ILE A 36 1.31 -0.20 -3.44
C ILE A 36 0.64 0.83 -4.35
N ALA A 37 -0.39 1.49 -3.85
CA ALA A 37 -1.09 2.57 -4.53
C ALA A 37 -1.32 3.77 -3.59
N ALA A 38 -1.55 4.93 -4.18
CA ALA A 38 -2.01 6.14 -3.51
C ALA A 38 -2.88 6.93 -4.50
N ASP A 39 -3.41 8.08 -4.09
CA ASP A 39 -4.29 8.86 -4.96
C ASP A 39 -3.59 9.25 -6.27
N ALA A 40 -4.27 8.91 -7.36
CA ALA A 40 -3.87 9.14 -8.74
C ALA A 40 -5.05 9.68 -9.57
N ASP A 41 -6.20 9.98 -8.96
CA ASP A 41 -7.36 10.45 -9.70
C ASP A 41 -7.22 11.95 -10.02
N PRO A 42 -7.30 12.38 -11.30
CA PRO A 42 -7.30 13.80 -11.64
C PRO A 42 -8.49 14.58 -11.07
N PHE A 43 -9.55 13.93 -10.59
CA PHE A 43 -10.72 14.57 -9.97
C PHE A 43 -10.62 14.70 -8.45
N THR A 44 -9.76 13.92 -7.77
CA THR A 44 -9.47 14.06 -6.33
C THR A 44 -8.03 14.46 -6.04
N GLY A 45 -7.25 14.75 -7.08
CA GLY A 45 -5.85 15.12 -6.99
C GLY A 45 -5.59 16.46 -6.27
N VAL A 46 -4.39 17.01 -6.46
CA VAL A 46 -3.93 18.17 -5.69
C VAL A 46 -3.76 19.40 -6.56
N LEU A 47 -3.90 20.58 -5.95
CA LEU A 47 -3.45 21.83 -6.55
C LEU A 47 -1.94 21.95 -6.41
N ILE A 48 -1.26 22.29 -7.50
CA ILE A 48 0.18 22.56 -7.48
C ILE A 48 0.49 23.94 -8.03
N VAL A 49 1.62 24.49 -7.59
CA VAL A 49 2.18 25.73 -8.13
C VAL A 49 3.21 25.33 -9.19
N LEU A 50 2.99 25.75 -10.44
CA LEU A 50 3.94 25.59 -11.54
C LEU A 50 4.40 26.96 -12.00
N ASN A 51 5.72 27.17 -12.08
CA ASN A 51 6.32 28.43 -12.48
C ASN A 51 5.78 29.65 -11.72
N GLY A 52 5.54 29.49 -10.41
CA GLY A 52 5.00 30.55 -9.54
C GLY A 52 3.49 30.78 -9.65
N VAL A 53 2.77 30.00 -10.46
CA VAL A 53 1.32 30.13 -10.64
C VAL A 53 0.60 28.89 -10.12
N LEU A 54 -0.37 29.10 -9.22
CA LEU A 54 -1.29 28.05 -8.78
C LEU A 54 -2.16 27.62 -9.96
N GLN A 55 -2.12 26.33 -10.29
CA GLN A 55 -2.91 25.82 -11.42
C GLN A 55 -4.41 25.84 -11.08
N PRO A 56 -5.29 26.22 -12.02
CA PRO A 56 -6.73 26.29 -11.79
C PRO A 56 -7.44 24.92 -11.87
N TYR A 57 -6.69 23.83 -11.98
CA TYR A 57 -7.18 22.46 -12.08
C TYR A 57 -6.38 21.54 -11.14
N LEU A 58 -7.01 20.44 -10.73
CA LEU A 58 -6.36 19.40 -9.92
C LEU A 58 -5.44 18.56 -10.81
N ILE A 59 -4.33 18.12 -10.22
CA ILE A 59 -3.37 17.22 -10.86
C ILE A 59 -3.37 15.90 -10.10
N GLY A 60 -3.60 14.81 -10.85
CA GLY A 60 -3.51 13.44 -10.37
C GLY A 60 -2.42 12.64 -11.10
N GLY A 61 -2.73 11.39 -11.43
CA GLY A 61 -1.83 10.43 -12.05
C GLY A 61 -0.89 9.73 -11.08
N THR A 62 -0.23 8.66 -11.52
CA THR A 62 0.76 7.95 -10.70
C THR A 62 1.98 8.83 -10.36
N SER A 63 2.19 9.91 -11.11
CA SER A 63 3.12 10.99 -10.80
C SER A 63 2.76 11.75 -9.50
N LEU A 64 1.49 11.80 -9.11
CA LEU A 64 1.05 12.26 -7.79
C LEU A 64 1.18 11.14 -6.75
N ALA A 65 0.74 9.93 -7.08
CA ALA A 65 0.76 8.79 -6.15
C ALA A 65 2.18 8.46 -5.64
N THR A 66 3.18 8.64 -6.49
CA THR A 66 4.59 8.35 -6.17
C THR A 66 5.14 9.23 -5.03
N PRO A 67 5.12 10.58 -5.10
CA PRO A 67 5.58 11.42 -4.01
C PRO A 67 4.72 11.30 -2.74
N LEU A 68 3.41 11.00 -2.86
CA LEU A 68 2.57 10.69 -1.69
C LEU A 68 3.09 9.44 -0.96
N SER A 69 3.36 8.37 -1.71
CA SER A 69 3.92 7.12 -1.17
C SER A 69 5.31 7.32 -0.56
N ALA A 70 6.16 8.14 -1.19
CA ALA A 70 7.47 8.48 -0.64
C ALA A 70 7.36 9.25 0.69
N GLY A 71 6.43 10.23 0.78
CA GLY A 71 6.16 10.95 2.02
C GLY A 71 5.64 10.04 3.13
N MET A 72 4.73 9.11 2.80
CA MET A 72 4.25 8.09 3.74
C MET A 72 5.39 7.21 4.25
N ALA A 73 6.23 6.67 3.36
CA ALA A 73 7.37 5.83 3.74
C ALA A 73 8.39 6.58 4.62
N ALA A 74 8.69 7.84 4.30
CA ALA A 74 9.57 8.68 5.12
C ALA A 74 8.98 8.97 6.52
N THR A 75 7.66 9.14 6.59
CA THR A 75 6.95 9.33 7.87
C THR A 75 7.00 8.04 8.70
N VAL A 76 6.80 6.87 8.06
CA VAL A 76 6.97 5.57 8.73
C VAL A 76 8.39 5.42 9.27
N GLN A 77 9.43 5.72 8.48
CA GLN A 77 10.82 5.69 8.94
C GLN A 77 11.05 6.59 10.16
N SER A 78 10.43 7.76 10.21
CA SER A 78 10.53 8.67 11.35
C SER A 78 9.87 8.10 12.62
N ALA A 79 8.87 7.23 12.47
CA ALA A 79 8.18 6.56 13.57
C ALA A 79 8.87 5.26 14.05
N VAL A 80 9.86 4.74 13.31
CA VAL A 80 10.64 3.54 13.68
C VAL A 80 12.14 3.84 13.79
N PRO A 81 12.57 4.73 14.71
CA PRO A 81 13.95 5.22 14.76
C PRO A 81 14.99 4.16 15.17
N ALA A 82 14.55 3.00 15.65
CA ALA A 82 15.42 1.92 16.09
C ALA A 82 16.19 1.23 14.95
N PHE A 83 15.70 1.33 13.70
CA PHE A 83 16.37 0.75 12.54
C PHE A 83 16.07 1.52 11.25
N THR A 84 16.90 1.31 10.24
CA THR A 84 16.67 1.83 8.89
C THR A 84 15.84 0.83 8.09
N ILE A 85 14.67 1.26 7.59
CA ILE A 85 13.76 0.40 6.80
C ILE A 85 14.46 -0.09 5.52
N GLY A 86 15.21 0.80 4.87
CA GLY A 86 15.87 0.51 3.59
C GLY A 86 14.85 0.23 2.49
N ASP A 87 15.00 -0.90 1.79
CA ASP A 87 13.99 -1.37 0.85
C ASP A 87 12.72 -1.80 1.61
N LEU A 88 11.63 -1.06 1.38
CA LEU A 88 10.35 -1.28 2.04
C LEU A 88 9.62 -2.50 1.47
N ALA A 89 9.81 -2.84 0.18
CA ALA A 89 9.00 -3.88 -0.47
C ALA A 89 9.12 -5.25 0.23
N PRO A 90 10.32 -5.78 0.57
CA PRO A 90 10.44 -7.04 1.30
C PRO A 90 9.69 -7.05 2.64
N ASN A 91 9.70 -5.93 3.37
CA ASN A 91 9.00 -5.82 4.65
C ASN A 91 7.48 -5.82 4.47
N LEU A 92 6.95 -5.17 3.43
CA LEU A 92 5.52 -5.20 3.14
C LEU A 92 5.04 -6.63 2.85
N TYR A 93 5.80 -7.39 2.06
CA TYR A 93 5.44 -8.78 1.75
C TYR A 93 5.64 -9.73 2.94
N LEU A 94 6.57 -9.44 3.87
CA LEU A 94 6.66 -10.13 5.17
C LEU A 94 5.39 -9.93 6.00
N VAL A 95 4.95 -8.68 6.15
CA VAL A 95 3.69 -8.37 6.86
C VAL A 95 2.52 -9.08 6.18
N TYR A 96 2.42 -8.98 4.85
CA TYR A 96 1.34 -9.59 4.08
C TYR A 96 1.25 -11.11 4.27
N HIS A 97 2.39 -11.80 4.26
CA HIS A 97 2.42 -13.26 4.31
C HIS A 97 2.37 -13.83 5.73
N TYR A 98 3.14 -13.26 6.66
CA TYR A 98 3.28 -13.82 8.01
C TYR A 98 2.37 -13.15 9.05
N MET A 99 1.73 -12.03 8.71
CA MET A 99 0.89 -11.25 9.62
C MET A 99 -0.43 -10.83 8.95
N PRO A 100 -1.23 -11.79 8.44
CA PRO A 100 -2.44 -11.48 7.67
C PRO A 100 -3.48 -10.68 8.48
N SER A 101 -3.55 -10.88 9.80
CA SER A 101 -4.42 -10.12 10.70
C SER A 101 -3.98 -8.67 10.91
N GLU A 102 -2.74 -8.32 10.56
CA GLU A 102 -2.16 -6.98 10.70
C GLU A 102 -1.93 -6.31 9.35
N THR A 103 -2.21 -6.99 8.23
CA THR A 103 -1.94 -6.43 6.90
C THR A 103 -2.91 -5.31 6.56
N TYR A 104 -4.21 -5.58 6.65
CA TYR A 104 -5.22 -4.63 6.23
C TYR A 104 -5.94 -4.04 7.42
N VAL A 105 -6.29 -2.76 7.31
CA VAL A 105 -7.24 -2.18 8.25
C VAL A 105 -8.56 -2.92 8.12
N SER A 106 -9.09 -3.39 9.25
CA SER A 106 -10.45 -3.94 9.33
C SER A 106 -11.49 -2.82 9.31
N ILE A 107 -11.69 -2.19 8.15
CA ILE A 107 -12.76 -1.21 7.94
C ILE A 107 -13.94 -1.91 7.27
N THR A 108 -14.99 -2.17 8.03
CA THR A 108 -16.29 -2.58 7.49
C THR A 108 -17.14 -1.38 7.07
N ASN A 109 -16.90 -0.19 7.67
CA ASN A 109 -17.52 1.07 7.29
C ASN A 109 -16.70 2.27 7.80
N VAL A 110 -16.27 3.18 6.92
CA VAL A 110 -15.54 4.41 7.32
C VAL A 110 -16.38 5.34 8.19
N THR A 111 -17.71 5.27 8.10
CA THR A 111 -18.61 6.05 8.97
C THR A 111 -18.78 5.42 10.36
N GLY A 112 -18.26 4.20 10.57
CA GLY A 112 -18.25 3.50 11.86
C GLY A 112 -16.92 3.60 12.62
N LEU A 113 -15.93 4.33 12.09
CA LEU A 113 -14.69 4.58 12.81
C LEU A 113 -14.93 5.62 13.91
N GLU A 114 -14.70 5.22 15.16
CA GLU A 114 -14.70 6.13 16.30
C GLU A 114 -13.71 7.27 16.06
N THR A 115 -14.13 8.51 16.28
CA THR A 115 -13.28 9.71 16.07
C THR A 115 -11.99 9.67 16.88
N SER A 116 -11.98 8.97 18.02
CA SER A 116 -10.80 8.70 18.83
C SER A 116 -9.69 7.96 18.07
N SER A 117 -10.05 7.09 17.11
CA SER A 117 -9.10 6.30 16.31
C SER A 117 -8.20 7.16 15.42
N PHE A 118 -8.65 8.37 15.05
CA PHE A 118 -7.81 9.31 14.30
C PHE A 118 -6.70 9.94 15.16
N PHE A 119 -6.86 9.93 16.49
CA PHE A 119 -5.84 10.44 17.42
C PHE A 119 -4.90 9.35 17.90
N THR A 120 -5.44 8.14 18.14
CA THR A 120 -4.64 7.01 18.63
C THR A 120 -4.02 6.19 17.52
N GLY A 121 -4.45 6.39 16.27
CA GLY A 121 -4.06 5.62 15.11
C GLY A 121 -4.99 4.43 14.83
N ILE A 122 -5.05 4.04 13.56
CA ILE A 122 -5.88 2.95 13.05
C ILE A 122 -4.97 1.73 12.81
N PRO A 123 -5.21 0.56 13.44
CA PRO A 123 -4.40 -0.63 13.22
C PRO A 123 -4.51 -1.21 11.80
N GLY A 124 -3.48 -1.94 11.36
CA GLY A 124 -3.40 -2.54 10.02
C GLY A 124 -2.43 -1.77 9.12
N ALA A 125 -1.46 -2.46 8.52
CA ALA A 125 -0.37 -1.84 7.76
C ALA A 125 -0.82 -1.10 6.49
N MET A 126 -1.92 -1.53 5.88
CA MET A 126 -2.40 -1.08 4.58
C MET A 126 -3.90 -0.78 4.63
N PHE A 127 -4.33 0.26 3.93
CA PHE A 127 -5.73 0.45 3.56
C PHE A 127 -6.04 -0.37 2.30
N PRO A 128 -7.07 -1.24 2.32
CA PRO A 128 -7.43 -2.00 1.14
C PRO A 128 -8.07 -1.09 0.08
N THR A 129 -7.81 -1.37 -1.19
CA THR A 129 -8.59 -0.80 -2.29
C THR A 129 -9.94 -1.50 -2.34
N LEU A 130 -11.03 -0.73 -2.32
CA LEU A 130 -12.40 -1.29 -2.26
C LEU A 130 -12.98 -1.65 -3.64
N GLY A 131 -12.37 -1.19 -4.73
CA GLY A 131 -12.77 -1.51 -6.09
C GLY A 131 -12.01 -0.70 -7.14
N GLY A 132 -12.29 -0.98 -8.42
CA GLY A 132 -11.64 -0.38 -9.58
C GLY A 132 -10.99 -1.42 -10.50
N ASP A 133 -10.57 -0.99 -11.69
CA ASP A 133 -9.91 -1.84 -12.67
C ASP A 133 -8.90 -1.03 -13.50
N ASN A 134 -7.98 -1.71 -14.18
CA ASN A 134 -7.06 -1.10 -15.15
C ASN A 134 -7.39 -1.49 -16.61
N GLY A 135 -8.65 -1.85 -16.87
CA GLY A 135 -9.15 -2.32 -18.16
C GLY A 135 -8.95 -3.81 -18.42
N LEU A 136 -8.06 -4.49 -17.67
CA LEU A 136 -7.79 -5.93 -17.80
C LEU A 136 -7.97 -6.68 -16.48
N TYR A 137 -7.54 -6.09 -15.37
CA TYR A 137 -7.59 -6.67 -14.05
C TYR A 137 -8.42 -5.84 -13.09
N TRP A 138 -8.94 -6.50 -12.05
CA TRP A 138 -9.81 -5.87 -11.06
C TRP A 138 -9.09 -5.77 -9.72
N ALA A 139 -9.35 -4.68 -9.00
CA ALA A 139 -8.95 -4.54 -7.62
C ALA A 139 -9.79 -5.50 -6.75
N VAL A 140 -9.10 -6.33 -5.97
CA VAL A 140 -9.73 -7.27 -5.03
C VAL A 140 -9.47 -6.77 -3.62
N PRO A 141 -10.51 -6.40 -2.85
CA PRO A 141 -10.32 -5.89 -1.50
C PRO A 141 -9.60 -6.88 -0.58
N GLY A 142 -8.65 -6.38 0.19
CA GLY A 142 -7.91 -7.18 1.17
C GLY A 142 -6.92 -8.18 0.57
N MET A 143 -6.56 -8.04 -0.72
CA MET A 143 -5.60 -8.89 -1.39
C MET A 143 -4.71 -8.07 -2.33
N TRP A 144 -3.48 -8.55 -2.55
CA TRP A 144 -2.65 -8.02 -3.62
C TRP A 144 -3.34 -8.22 -4.97
N ASN A 145 -3.27 -7.23 -5.86
CA ASN A 145 -3.76 -7.32 -7.23
C ASN A 145 -2.95 -6.42 -8.17
N PRO A 146 -2.96 -6.66 -9.50
CA PRO A 146 -2.17 -5.89 -10.46
C PRO A 146 -2.77 -4.52 -10.83
N VAL A 147 -3.76 -4.04 -10.06
CA VAL A 147 -4.33 -2.69 -10.20
C VAL A 147 -3.71 -1.77 -9.16
N THR A 148 -3.72 -2.18 -7.88
CA THR A 148 -3.30 -1.34 -6.75
C THR A 148 -2.28 -1.98 -5.80
N GLY A 149 -1.78 -3.16 -6.15
CA GLY A 149 -0.87 -3.90 -5.30
C GLY A 149 -1.51 -4.27 -3.97
N LEU A 150 -0.78 -4.07 -2.87
CA LEU A 150 -1.29 -4.21 -1.50
C LEU A 150 -2.22 -3.07 -1.07
N GLY A 151 -2.48 -2.06 -1.92
CA GLY A 151 -3.27 -0.89 -1.56
C GLY A 151 -2.41 0.26 -1.01
N GLN A 152 -3.00 1.10 -0.18
CA GLN A 152 -2.35 2.32 0.32
C GLN A 152 -1.68 2.10 1.68
N ILE A 153 -0.48 2.68 1.86
CA ILE A 153 0.21 2.66 3.15
C ILE A 153 -0.67 3.31 4.23
N ASN A 154 -0.89 2.60 5.34
CA ASN A 154 -1.34 3.18 6.58
C ASN A 154 -0.12 3.46 7.46
N VAL A 155 0.32 4.71 7.52
CA VAL A 155 1.56 5.11 8.19
C VAL A 155 1.64 4.62 9.64
N TYR A 156 0.55 4.77 10.41
CA TYR A 156 0.51 4.35 11.80
C TYR A 156 0.60 2.83 11.94
N GLY A 157 -0.28 2.11 11.23
CA GLY A 157 -0.34 0.66 11.32
C GLY A 157 0.92 -0.02 10.78
N LEU A 158 1.52 0.53 9.73
CA LEU A 158 2.78 -0.01 9.18
C LEU A 158 3.94 0.20 10.16
N ALA A 159 4.04 1.36 10.81
CA ALA A 159 5.06 1.56 11.85
C ALA A 159 4.92 0.55 13.00
N GLN A 160 3.69 0.22 13.42
CA GLN A 160 3.45 -0.83 14.41
C GLN A 160 3.87 -2.21 13.93
N ALA A 161 3.47 -2.60 12.71
CA ALA A 161 3.80 -3.88 12.12
C ALA A 161 5.32 -4.06 11.93
N LEU A 162 6.03 -3.00 11.55
CA LEU A 162 7.49 -3.06 11.41
C LEU A 162 8.20 -3.18 12.77
N ASN A 163 7.70 -2.49 13.81
CA ASN A 163 8.22 -2.66 15.16
C ASN A 163 7.95 -4.08 15.71
N SER A 164 6.80 -4.69 15.39
CA SER A 164 6.52 -6.06 15.81
C SER A 164 7.38 -7.08 15.06
N LEU A 165 7.68 -6.85 13.77
CA LEU A 165 8.64 -7.65 12.99
C LEU A 165 10.06 -7.55 13.54
N ALA A 166 10.51 -6.37 13.97
CA ALA A 166 11.86 -6.18 14.52
C ALA A 166 12.09 -6.88 15.86
N ASN A 167 11.01 -7.22 16.58
CA ASN A 167 11.04 -7.87 17.89
C ASN A 167 10.81 -9.39 17.83
N LYS A 168 10.67 -9.97 16.64
CA LYS A 168 10.57 -11.41 16.40
C LYS A 168 11.89 -11.97 15.88
#